data_AF-A0A6F9ZIG3-F1
#
_entry.id   AF-A0A6F9ZIG3-F1
#
_cell.length_a   1.000
_cell.length_b   1.000
_cell.length_c   1.000
_cell.angle_alpha   90.00
_cell.angle_beta   90.00
_cell.angle_gamma   90.00
#
_symmetry.space_group_name_H-M   'P 1'
#
loop_
_entity.id
_entity.type
_entity.pdbx_description
1 polymer ?
#
loop_
_entity_poly.entity_id
_entity_poly.type
_entity_poly.pdbx_seq_one_letter_code
_entity_poly.pdbx_strand_id
1 'polypeptide(L)'
;MRLTLVPIGGLCNRLRVVLSALSLARDTHCAVSVEWGNDKECGAWFDELFEPTGGARPHIVRRRWWAAVSSQRNLHLPGLVRLLAGYTYQSCHKSPPTDDVLRPLIRKYRRAYLASGYQLCPYGREELARLQPLPHLRRRIAELTEGFAHYTVGVHIRRTDNTQSIAGSPTEAFRRAMEAEIARNFNVRFFLATDDEDLKRRLTQDYPDRVITQTTDVRRDTLRGMEEAVVDLWCLAATRKLLASYWSSFSDTAAELGNIPVEVVRDDSSHPPA
;
A
#
# COMPACT_ATOMS: atom_id res chain seq x y z
N MET A 1 11.45 -26.78 0.56
CA MET A 1 10.62 -26.08 -0.46
C MET A 1 11.07 -24.63 -0.57
N ARG A 2 10.98 -24.04 -1.76
CA ARG A 2 11.31 -22.63 -2.00
C ARG A 2 10.14 -21.94 -2.69
N LEU A 3 9.70 -20.82 -2.14
CA LEU A 3 8.68 -19.96 -2.72
C LEU A 3 9.32 -18.60 -3.04
N THR A 4 9.19 -18.18 -4.28
CA THR A 4 9.60 -16.84 -4.73
C THR A 4 8.37 -16.01 -5.04
N LEU A 5 8.21 -14.91 -4.32
CA LEU A 5 7.13 -13.95 -4.51
C LEU A 5 7.66 -12.70 -5.18
N VAL A 6 6.95 -12.20 -6.18
CA VAL A 6 7.29 -10.98 -6.91
C VAL A 6 6.16 -9.97 -6.74
N PRO A 7 6.30 -9.00 -5.82
CA PRO A 7 5.32 -7.95 -5.67
C PRO A 7 5.30 -7.04 -6.91
N ILE A 8 4.09 -6.74 -7.43
CA ILE A 8 3.85 -5.83 -8.56
C ILE A 8 2.86 -4.72 -8.17
N GLY A 9 2.79 -3.63 -8.94
CA GLY A 9 1.98 -2.46 -8.62
C GLY A 9 2.69 -1.46 -7.72
N GLY A 10 1.93 -0.51 -7.16
CA GLY A 10 2.44 0.52 -6.25
C GLY A 10 2.75 0.02 -4.84
N LEU A 11 3.32 0.89 -4.00
CA LEU A 11 3.83 0.61 -2.65
C LEU A 11 2.93 -0.37 -1.84
N CYS A 12 1.66 -0.03 -1.63
CA CYS A 12 0.76 -0.82 -0.78
C CYS A 12 0.40 -2.20 -1.37
N ASN A 13 0.30 -2.32 -2.70
CA ASN A 13 0.12 -3.62 -3.36
C ASN A 13 1.31 -4.55 -3.07
N ARG A 14 2.52 -3.97 -3.03
CA ARG A 14 3.74 -4.72 -2.71
C ARG A 14 3.82 -5.10 -1.24
N LEU A 15 3.43 -4.19 -0.34
CA LEU A 15 3.36 -4.46 1.10
C LEU A 15 2.41 -5.61 1.42
N ARG A 16 1.24 -5.70 0.77
CA ARG A 16 0.31 -6.85 0.94
C ARG A 16 0.95 -8.20 0.65
N VAL A 17 1.81 -8.26 -0.37
CA VAL A 17 2.57 -9.48 -0.70
C VAL A 17 3.63 -9.77 0.35
N VAL A 18 4.34 -8.74 0.83
CA VAL A 18 5.32 -8.87 1.93
C VAL A 18 4.65 -9.39 3.20
N LEU A 19 3.50 -8.83 3.58
CA LEU A 19 2.71 -9.25 4.75
C LEU A 19 2.22 -10.70 4.61
N SER A 20 1.74 -11.08 3.44
CA SER A 20 1.39 -12.48 3.13
C SER A 20 2.61 -13.41 3.26
N ALA A 21 3.78 -12.95 2.80
CA ALA A 21 5.03 -13.70 2.92
C ALA A 21 5.48 -13.86 4.38
N LEU A 22 5.32 -12.82 5.20
CA LEU A 22 5.62 -12.84 6.64
C LEU A 22 4.73 -13.85 7.37
N SER A 23 3.41 -13.81 7.11
CA SER A 23 2.44 -14.75 7.69
C SER A 23 2.79 -16.20 7.35
N LEU A 24 3.10 -16.48 6.07
CA LEU A 24 3.50 -17.81 5.64
C LEU A 24 4.83 -18.27 6.27
N ALA A 25 5.80 -17.36 6.39
CA ALA A 25 7.12 -17.67 6.93
C ALA A 25 7.08 -17.94 8.45
N ARG A 26 6.14 -17.34 9.17
CA ARG A 26 5.90 -17.64 10.59
C ARG A 26 5.41 -19.08 10.77
N ASP A 27 4.44 -19.48 9.95
CA ASP A 27 3.72 -20.74 10.13
C ASP A 27 4.44 -21.94 9.49
N THR A 28 5.50 -21.71 8.71
CA THR A 28 6.13 -22.76 7.91
C THR A 28 7.65 -22.64 7.90
N HIS A 29 8.34 -23.78 7.88
CA HIS A 29 9.79 -23.84 7.64
C HIS A 29 10.14 -23.63 6.15
N CYS A 30 9.24 -23.07 5.33
CA CYS A 30 9.49 -22.83 3.91
C CYS A 30 10.53 -21.71 3.73
N ALA A 31 11.39 -21.85 2.72
CA ALA A 31 12.28 -20.76 2.32
C ALA A 31 11.49 -19.81 1.41
N VAL A 32 10.97 -18.72 1.99
CA VAL A 32 10.23 -17.68 1.28
C VAL A 32 11.17 -16.53 0.93
N SER A 33 11.21 -16.15 -0.33
CA SER A 33 11.97 -15.01 -0.85
C SER A 33 11.02 -14.04 -1.54
N VAL A 34 11.14 -12.75 -1.21
CA VAL A 34 10.39 -11.67 -1.86
C VAL A 34 11.36 -10.88 -2.73
N GLU A 35 11.16 -10.88 -4.03
CA GLU A 35 11.99 -10.18 -5.01
C GLU A 35 11.38 -8.80 -5.32
N TRP A 36 11.67 -7.83 -4.44
CA TRP A 36 11.13 -6.46 -4.53
C TRP A 36 11.81 -5.67 -5.65
N GLY A 37 11.03 -5.14 -6.60
CA GLY A 37 11.57 -4.35 -7.71
C GLY A 37 11.75 -2.87 -7.41
N ASN A 38 12.61 -2.18 -8.15
CA ASN A 38 12.56 -0.73 -8.30
C ASN A 38 12.15 -0.44 -9.75
N ASP A 39 10.97 0.16 -9.94
CA ASP A 39 10.41 0.48 -11.25
C ASP A 39 9.42 1.65 -11.16
N LYS A 40 8.84 2.05 -12.29
CA LYS A 40 7.96 3.22 -12.41
C LYS A 40 6.73 3.23 -11.47
N GLU A 41 6.31 2.07 -10.95
CA GLU A 41 5.17 1.99 -10.02
C GLU A 41 5.60 2.16 -8.56
N CYS A 42 6.87 1.86 -8.26
CA CYS A 42 7.49 2.04 -6.95
C CYS A 42 9.00 2.22 -7.14
N GLY A 43 9.42 3.48 -7.21
CA GLY A 43 10.79 3.92 -7.51
C GLY A 43 11.79 3.79 -6.38
N ALA A 44 11.61 2.79 -5.50
CA ALA A 44 12.45 2.56 -4.32
C ALA A 44 12.60 1.06 -4.03
N TRP A 45 13.76 0.69 -3.49
CA TRP A 45 13.97 -0.63 -2.91
C TRP A 45 13.37 -0.72 -1.50
N PHE A 46 13.07 -1.93 -1.04
CA PHE A 46 12.48 -2.14 0.29
C PHE A 46 13.39 -1.61 1.41
N ASP A 47 14.70 -1.86 1.31
CA ASP A 47 15.74 -1.44 2.26
C ASP A 47 16.02 0.07 2.25
N GLU A 48 15.44 0.81 1.29
CA GLU A 48 15.48 2.27 1.24
C GLU A 48 14.26 2.91 1.91
N LEU A 49 13.25 2.12 2.29
CA LEU A 49 11.99 2.60 2.90
C LEU A 49 11.73 2.00 4.27
N PHE A 50 12.12 0.75 4.48
CA PHE A 50 11.79 -0.02 5.67
C PHE A 50 13.02 -0.67 6.30
N GLU A 51 12.98 -0.83 7.61
CA GLU A 51 13.91 -1.66 8.33
C GLU A 51 13.70 -3.15 7.96
N PRO A 52 14.73 -4.00 8.14
CA PRO A 52 14.56 -5.43 8.03
C PRO A 52 13.42 -5.92 8.93
N THR A 53 12.54 -6.77 8.40
CA THR A 53 11.27 -7.20 9.04
C THR A 53 11.42 -8.14 10.25
N GLY A 54 12.62 -8.18 10.85
CA GLY A 54 12.99 -8.99 12.01
C GLY A 54 13.01 -10.50 11.72
N GLY A 55 14.16 -11.14 11.92
CA GLY A 55 14.32 -12.59 11.74
C GLY A 55 14.82 -12.99 10.34
N ALA A 56 15.10 -14.29 10.18
CA ALA A 56 15.76 -14.80 8.99
C ALA A 56 14.83 -14.95 7.76
N ARG A 57 13.49 -14.82 7.90
CA ARG A 57 12.53 -15.13 6.82
C ARG A 57 11.25 -14.28 6.92
N PRO A 58 10.62 -13.89 5.79
CA PRO A 58 11.07 -14.08 4.42
C PRO A 58 12.29 -13.21 4.08
N HIS A 59 13.14 -13.66 3.17
CA HIS A 59 14.23 -12.84 2.67
C HIS A 59 13.68 -11.85 1.65
N ILE A 60 13.65 -10.57 1.99
CA ILE A 60 13.31 -9.51 1.05
C ILE A 60 14.61 -9.08 0.37
N VAL A 61 14.66 -9.23 -0.94
CA VAL A 61 15.86 -8.98 -1.74
C VAL A 61 15.52 -8.07 -2.91
N ARG A 62 16.52 -7.31 -3.38
CA ARG A 62 16.41 -6.54 -4.61
C ARG A 62 16.17 -7.49 -5.78
N ARG A 63 15.09 -7.24 -6.53
CA ARG A 63 14.60 -8.10 -7.61
C ARG A 63 15.69 -8.37 -8.64
N ARG A 64 15.99 -9.65 -8.83
CA ARG A 64 16.90 -10.11 -9.88
C ARG A 64 16.20 -10.14 -11.23
N TRP A 65 16.96 -10.03 -12.31
CA TRP A 65 16.41 -10.01 -13.68
C TRP A 65 15.58 -11.27 -14.02
N TRP A 66 16.00 -12.45 -13.52
CA TRP A 66 15.27 -13.70 -13.73
C TRP A 66 13.94 -13.77 -12.99
N ALA A 67 13.73 -12.91 -11.97
CA ALA A 67 12.48 -12.80 -11.25
C ALA A 67 11.49 -11.84 -11.91
N ALA A 68 11.90 -11.08 -12.94
CA ALA A 68 10.98 -10.24 -13.69
C ALA A 68 9.81 -11.04 -14.28
N VAL A 69 8.61 -10.45 -14.29
CA VAL A 69 7.41 -11.07 -14.85
C VAL A 69 7.66 -11.37 -16.33
N SER A 70 7.43 -12.61 -16.75
CA SER A 70 7.61 -13.00 -18.15
C SER A 70 6.60 -12.31 -19.03
N SER A 71 7.06 -11.74 -20.14
CA SER A 71 6.23 -11.07 -21.13
C SER A 71 6.88 -11.13 -22.51
N GLN A 72 6.13 -10.76 -23.54
CA GLN A 72 6.67 -10.65 -24.90
C GLN A 72 7.83 -9.64 -24.96
N ARG A 73 7.81 -8.59 -24.13
CA ARG A 73 8.84 -7.54 -24.09
C ARG A 73 10.21 -8.05 -23.64
N ASN A 74 10.26 -9.12 -22.84
CA ASN A 74 11.50 -9.75 -22.41
C ASN A 74 11.71 -11.13 -23.05
N LEU A 75 11.02 -11.37 -24.19
CA LEU A 75 11.09 -12.62 -24.96
C LEU A 75 10.83 -13.86 -24.10
N HIS A 76 10.07 -13.71 -23.02
CA HIS A 76 9.81 -14.75 -22.01
C HIS A 76 11.08 -15.36 -21.35
N LEU A 77 12.27 -14.75 -21.54
CA LEU A 77 13.55 -15.25 -21.04
C LEU A 77 13.56 -15.51 -19.52
N PRO A 78 13.01 -14.62 -18.66
CA PRO A 78 12.97 -14.89 -17.22
C PRO A 78 12.22 -16.19 -16.87
N GLY A 79 11.15 -16.49 -17.61
CA GLY A 79 10.35 -17.70 -17.40
C GLY A 79 11.07 -18.97 -17.79
N LEU A 80 11.83 -18.91 -18.90
CA LEU A 80 12.67 -20.02 -19.35
C LEU A 80 13.79 -20.30 -18.34
N VAL A 81 14.46 -19.26 -17.84
CA VAL A 81 15.49 -19.43 -16.80
C VAL A 81 14.90 -20.01 -15.52
N ARG A 82 13.71 -19.57 -15.11
CA ARG A 82 13.00 -20.17 -13.97
C ARG A 82 12.65 -21.64 -14.23
N LEU A 83 12.22 -22.00 -15.43
CA LEU A 83 11.94 -23.39 -15.79
C LEU A 83 13.21 -24.25 -15.68
N LEU A 84 14.33 -23.80 -16.24
CA LEU A 84 15.64 -24.48 -16.13
C LEU A 84 16.13 -24.55 -14.68
N ALA A 85 15.83 -23.53 -13.87
CA ALA A 85 16.06 -23.53 -12.43
C ALA A 85 15.04 -24.37 -11.64
N GLY A 86 14.18 -25.15 -12.29
CA GLY A 86 13.29 -26.11 -11.66
C GLY A 86 12.04 -25.52 -11.00
N TYR A 87 11.64 -24.28 -11.35
CA TYR A 87 10.35 -23.72 -10.96
C TYR A 87 9.24 -24.33 -11.83
N THR A 88 8.56 -25.34 -11.28
CA THR A 88 7.49 -26.08 -11.97
C THR A 88 6.12 -25.40 -11.87
N TYR A 89 5.97 -24.42 -10.97
CA TYR A 89 4.83 -23.50 -10.94
C TYR A 89 5.30 -22.06 -11.12
N GLN A 90 4.69 -21.36 -12.07
CA GLN A 90 4.93 -19.94 -12.33
C GLN A 90 3.60 -19.27 -12.68
N SER A 91 3.18 -18.28 -11.91
CA SER A 91 1.93 -17.56 -12.15
C SER A 91 2.05 -16.07 -11.88
N CYS A 92 1.15 -15.29 -12.49
CA CYS A 92 0.98 -13.87 -12.24
C CYS A 92 -0.51 -13.61 -11.99
N HIS A 93 -0.89 -13.34 -10.74
CA HIS A 93 -2.26 -13.07 -10.35
C HIS A 93 -2.63 -11.63 -10.66
N LYS A 94 -3.54 -11.45 -11.62
CA LYS A 94 -4.08 -10.14 -12.05
C LYS A 94 -5.37 -9.75 -11.33
N SER A 95 -5.85 -10.60 -10.42
CA SER A 95 -7.05 -10.38 -9.63
C SER A 95 -6.82 -10.91 -8.21
N PRO A 96 -7.51 -10.36 -7.19
CA PRO A 96 -7.37 -10.83 -5.82
C PRO A 96 -7.84 -12.29 -5.72
N PRO A 97 -7.08 -13.18 -5.06
CA PRO A 97 -7.53 -14.53 -4.80
C PRO A 97 -8.68 -14.53 -3.77
N THR A 98 -9.56 -15.53 -3.85
CA THR A 98 -10.64 -15.74 -2.87
C THR A 98 -10.16 -16.36 -1.57
N ASP A 99 -9.09 -17.17 -1.64
CA ASP A 99 -8.59 -17.99 -0.55
C ASP A 99 -7.06 -17.93 -0.44
N ASP A 100 -6.50 -18.56 0.59
CA ASP A 100 -5.06 -18.75 0.74
C ASP A 100 -4.48 -19.55 -0.43
N VAL A 101 -3.72 -18.87 -1.28
CA VAL A 101 -3.06 -19.52 -2.43
C VAL A 101 -1.65 -19.99 -2.10
N LEU A 102 -1.04 -19.51 -1.02
CA LEU A 102 0.35 -19.81 -0.70
C LEU A 102 0.51 -21.21 -0.11
N ARG A 103 -0.35 -21.60 0.85
CA ARG A 103 -0.26 -22.91 1.51
C ARG A 103 -0.45 -24.08 0.55
N PRO A 104 -1.43 -24.07 -0.37
CA PRO A 104 -1.54 -25.11 -1.40
C PRO A 104 -0.30 -25.20 -2.29
N LEU A 105 0.26 -24.05 -2.70
CA LEU A 105 1.43 -24.01 -3.57
C LEU A 105 2.66 -24.62 -2.92
N ILE A 106 2.94 -24.28 -1.65
CA ILE A 106 4.11 -24.85 -0.97
C ILE A 106 3.96 -26.35 -0.72
N ARG A 107 2.74 -26.88 -0.54
CA ARG A 107 2.51 -28.33 -0.38
C ARG A 107 2.73 -29.09 -1.68
N LYS A 108 2.27 -28.53 -2.80
CA LYS A 108 2.28 -29.19 -4.11
C LYS A 108 3.61 -29.07 -4.84
N TYR A 109 4.32 -27.95 -4.68
CA TYR A 109 5.50 -27.64 -5.50
C TYR A 109 6.77 -27.47 -4.66
N ARG A 110 7.86 -28.14 -5.08
CA ARG A 110 9.18 -27.98 -4.45
C ARG A 110 9.76 -26.57 -4.64
N ARG A 111 9.49 -25.96 -5.81
CA ARG A 111 9.87 -24.60 -6.20
C ARG A 111 8.70 -23.93 -6.92
N ALA A 112 8.21 -22.82 -6.38
CA ALA A 112 7.09 -22.07 -6.95
C ALA A 112 7.44 -20.59 -7.09
N TYR A 113 6.96 -19.98 -8.17
CA TYR A 113 7.06 -18.55 -8.46
C TYR A 113 5.65 -17.97 -8.57
N LEU A 114 5.41 -16.85 -7.91
CA LEU A 114 4.15 -16.14 -7.99
C LEU A 114 4.37 -14.62 -7.98
N ALA A 115 3.90 -13.94 -9.02
CA ALA A 115 3.82 -12.49 -9.07
C ALA A 115 2.39 -12.02 -8.73
N SER A 116 2.25 -10.99 -7.89
CA SER A 116 0.95 -10.43 -7.54
C SER A 116 1.08 -9.05 -6.91
N GLY A 117 0.00 -8.27 -6.91
CA GLY A 117 -0.15 -7.04 -6.13
C GLY A 117 -1.24 -7.14 -5.06
N TYR A 118 -1.72 -8.36 -4.79
CA TYR A 118 -2.83 -8.62 -3.87
C TYR A 118 -2.34 -9.35 -2.62
N GLN A 119 -3.18 -9.35 -1.60
CA GLN A 119 -3.04 -10.26 -0.48
C GLN A 119 -3.17 -11.71 -0.98
N LEU A 120 -2.23 -12.57 -0.58
CA LEU A 120 -2.12 -13.96 -1.06
C LEU A 120 -2.52 -14.99 0.00
N CYS A 121 -2.50 -14.58 1.26
CA CYS A 121 -3.04 -15.32 2.39
C CYS A 121 -3.42 -14.33 3.51
N PRO A 122 -4.25 -14.74 4.49
CA PRO A 122 -4.51 -13.95 5.68
C PRO A 122 -3.21 -13.59 6.43
N TYR A 123 -3.14 -12.37 6.94
CA TYR A 123 -2.10 -11.87 7.85
C TYR A 123 -2.77 -11.01 8.93
N GLY A 124 -2.10 -10.79 10.05
CA GLY A 124 -2.63 -10.07 11.20
C GLY A 124 -1.72 -8.97 11.70
N ARG A 125 -2.00 -8.54 12.94
CA ARG A 125 -1.29 -7.44 13.60
C ARG A 125 0.20 -7.70 13.81
N GLU A 126 0.60 -8.96 13.99
CA GLU A 126 2.00 -9.33 14.15
C GLU A 126 2.81 -9.07 12.87
N GLU A 127 2.25 -9.39 11.69
CA GLU A 127 2.90 -9.10 10.41
C GLU A 127 2.96 -7.59 10.14
N LEU A 128 1.87 -6.88 10.40
CA LEU A 128 1.79 -5.43 10.24
C LEU A 128 2.82 -4.72 11.12
N ALA A 129 2.98 -5.13 12.38
CA ALA A 129 3.95 -4.56 13.31
C ALA A 129 5.42 -4.74 12.87
N ARG A 130 5.71 -5.67 11.96
CA ARG A 130 7.05 -5.86 11.39
C ARG A 130 7.39 -4.89 10.27
N LEU A 131 6.40 -4.18 9.73
CA LEU A 131 6.65 -3.09 8.78
C LEU A 131 7.02 -1.83 9.54
N GLN A 132 8.33 -1.59 9.62
CA GLN A 132 8.88 -0.45 10.32
C GLN A 132 9.55 0.49 9.31
N PRO A 133 9.03 1.72 9.10
CA PRO A 133 9.72 2.72 8.29
C PRO A 133 11.11 3.01 8.83
N LEU A 134 12.04 3.42 7.95
CA LEU A 134 13.38 3.80 8.38
C LEU A 134 13.36 4.95 9.41
N PRO A 135 14.38 5.05 10.27
CA PRO A 135 14.41 6.04 11.35
C PRO A 135 14.16 7.49 10.91
N HIS A 136 14.69 7.91 9.74
CA HIS A 136 14.47 9.27 9.25
C HIS A 136 13.03 9.51 8.80
N LEU A 137 12.36 8.50 8.24
CA LEU A 137 10.95 8.57 7.90
C LEU A 137 10.08 8.62 9.15
N ARG A 138 10.41 7.83 10.18
CA ARG A 138 9.71 7.88 11.48
C ARG A 138 9.79 9.26 12.15
N ARG A 139 10.93 9.95 12.05
CA ARG A 139 11.05 11.34 12.54
C ARG A 139 10.11 12.29 11.81
N ARG A 140 10.05 12.22 10.48
CA ARG A 140 9.12 13.02 9.66
C ARG A 140 7.66 12.73 9.97
N ILE A 141 7.32 11.46 10.17
CA ILE A 141 5.99 11.04 10.62
C ILE A 141 5.69 11.68 11.99
N ALA A 142 6.62 11.57 12.95
CA ALA A 142 6.45 12.15 14.28
C ALA A 142 6.21 13.67 14.22
N GLU A 143 7.03 14.41 13.46
CA GLU A 143 6.90 15.85 13.24
C GLU A 143 5.51 16.26 12.71
N LEU A 144 4.96 15.52 11.74
CA LEU A 144 3.61 15.78 11.22
C LEU A 144 2.52 15.44 12.24
N THR A 145 2.68 14.29 12.92
CA THR A 145 1.70 13.82 13.90
C THR A 145 1.70 14.63 15.20
N GLU A 146 2.75 15.38 15.51
CA GLU A 146 2.77 16.33 16.64
C GLU A 146 1.71 17.43 16.46
N GLY A 147 1.40 17.78 15.20
CA GLY A 147 0.30 18.68 14.89
C GLY A 147 -1.09 18.07 15.05
N PHE A 148 -1.23 16.75 15.26
CA PHE A 148 -2.55 16.13 15.29
C PHE A 148 -3.31 16.53 16.55
N ALA A 149 -4.59 16.87 16.38
CA ALA A 149 -5.51 16.97 17.50
C ALA A 149 -5.91 15.56 17.97
N HIS A 150 -6.42 15.46 19.21
CA HIS A 150 -6.96 14.21 19.75
C HIS A 150 -7.97 13.53 18.79
N TYR A 151 -8.76 14.34 18.08
CA TYR A 151 -9.65 13.86 17.02
C TYR A 151 -9.16 14.38 15.66
N THR A 152 -8.19 13.68 15.09
CA THR A 152 -7.73 13.93 13.71
C THR A 152 -8.30 12.89 12.77
N VAL A 153 -8.88 13.32 11.66
CA VAL A 153 -9.45 12.47 10.60
C VAL A 153 -8.48 12.44 9.41
N GLY A 154 -8.12 11.25 8.94
CA GLY A 154 -7.32 11.11 7.74
C GLY A 154 -8.20 11.28 6.50
N VAL A 155 -7.75 12.06 5.53
CA VAL A 155 -8.45 12.27 4.26
C VAL A 155 -7.51 11.84 3.14
N HIS A 156 -7.83 10.72 2.50
CA HIS A 156 -7.05 10.22 1.37
C HIS A 156 -7.84 10.34 0.06
N ILE A 157 -7.36 11.23 -0.81
CA ILE A 157 -7.99 11.53 -2.09
C ILE A 157 -7.06 11.07 -3.21
N ARG A 158 -7.51 10.08 -4.00
CA ARG A 158 -6.78 9.59 -5.16
C ARG A 158 -7.36 10.20 -6.43
N ARG A 159 -6.53 10.81 -7.27
CA ARG A 159 -6.93 11.40 -8.55
C ARG A 159 -6.20 10.77 -9.73
N THR A 160 -5.03 11.31 -10.06
CA THR A 160 -4.31 11.19 -11.35
C THR A 160 -4.74 10.03 -12.26
N ASP A 161 -4.25 8.83 -12.00
CA ASP A 161 -4.37 7.66 -12.87
C ASP A 161 -5.59 6.76 -12.57
N ASN A 162 -6.40 7.11 -11.57
CA ASN A 162 -7.49 6.25 -11.11
C ASN A 162 -8.87 6.81 -11.49
N THR A 163 -9.27 6.51 -12.72
CA THR A 163 -10.57 6.90 -13.28
C THR A 163 -11.75 6.42 -12.43
N GLN A 164 -11.64 5.26 -11.76
CA GLN A 164 -12.69 4.74 -10.88
C GLN A 164 -12.80 5.55 -9.58
N SER A 165 -11.68 5.94 -8.96
CA SER A 165 -11.70 6.83 -7.78
C SER A 165 -12.21 8.22 -8.13
N ILE A 166 -11.84 8.75 -9.30
CA ILE A 166 -12.33 10.06 -9.76
C ILE A 166 -13.84 10.05 -9.96
N ALA A 167 -14.37 9.01 -10.64
CA ALA A 167 -15.79 8.90 -10.90
C ALA A 167 -16.61 8.60 -9.64
N GLY A 168 -16.09 7.75 -8.75
CA GLY A 168 -16.81 7.33 -7.55
C GLY A 168 -16.73 8.32 -6.38
N SER A 169 -15.68 9.15 -6.29
CA SER A 169 -15.38 9.97 -5.10
C SER A 169 -15.02 11.41 -5.48
N PRO A 170 -15.98 12.23 -5.94
CA PRO A 170 -15.72 13.60 -6.36
C PRO A 170 -15.29 14.50 -5.19
N THR A 171 -14.58 15.58 -5.49
CA THR A 171 -14.05 16.51 -4.47
C THR A 171 -15.15 17.09 -3.60
N GLU A 172 -16.31 17.39 -4.15
CA GLU A 172 -17.44 17.92 -3.39
C GLU A 172 -18.00 16.92 -2.37
N ALA A 173 -17.94 15.61 -2.65
CA ALA A 173 -18.33 14.61 -1.67
C ALA A 173 -17.35 14.60 -0.48
N PHE A 174 -16.04 14.76 -0.73
CA PHE A 174 -15.06 14.91 0.34
C PHE A 174 -15.27 16.18 1.17
N ARG A 175 -15.57 17.31 0.53
CA ARG A 175 -15.92 18.55 1.25
C ARG A 175 -17.11 18.32 2.17
N ARG A 176 -18.22 17.78 1.66
CA ARG A 176 -19.41 17.47 2.48
C ARG A 176 -19.07 16.55 3.66
N ALA A 177 -18.25 15.53 3.45
CA ALA A 177 -17.81 14.63 4.52
C ALA A 177 -16.94 15.35 5.57
N MET A 178 -16.03 16.24 5.14
CA MET A 178 -15.22 17.06 6.05
C MET A 178 -16.09 18.04 6.85
N GLU A 179 -17.04 18.74 6.22
CA GLU A 179 -18.00 19.63 6.90
C GLU A 179 -18.83 18.88 7.94
N ALA A 180 -19.26 17.65 7.62
CA ALA A 180 -20.00 16.82 8.56
C ALA A 180 -19.15 16.45 9.80
N GLU A 181 -17.85 16.19 9.63
CA GLU A 181 -16.95 15.98 10.77
C GLU A 181 -16.73 17.26 11.59
N ILE A 182 -16.63 18.44 10.94
CA ILE A 182 -16.53 19.74 11.62
C ILE A 182 -17.79 20.03 12.45
N ALA A 183 -18.97 19.75 11.90
CA ALA A 183 -20.23 19.93 12.60
C ALA A 183 -20.36 19.02 13.83
N ARG A 184 -19.79 17.81 13.78
CA ARG A 184 -19.77 16.85 14.90
C ARG A 184 -18.74 17.22 15.96
N ASN A 185 -17.58 17.73 15.55
CA ASN A 185 -16.51 18.12 16.44
C ASN A 185 -15.78 19.36 15.89
N PHE A 186 -16.04 20.51 16.50
CA PHE A 186 -15.46 21.78 16.08
C PHE A 186 -13.91 21.81 16.10
N ASN A 187 -13.31 20.99 16.99
CA ASN A 187 -11.85 20.88 17.15
C ASN A 187 -11.23 19.78 16.26
N VAL A 188 -11.99 19.20 15.32
CA VAL A 188 -11.45 18.23 14.37
C VAL A 188 -10.34 18.86 13.54
N ARG A 189 -9.26 18.09 13.38
CA ARG A 189 -8.22 18.37 12.37
C ARG A 189 -8.25 17.28 11.31
N PHE A 190 -7.70 17.59 10.15
CA PHE A 190 -7.61 16.67 9.02
C PHE A 190 -6.16 16.48 8.62
N PHE A 191 -5.73 15.24 8.44
CA PHE A 191 -4.50 14.95 7.71
C PHE A 191 -4.84 14.60 6.27
N LEU A 192 -4.43 15.45 5.32
CA LEU A 192 -4.75 15.29 3.90
C LEU A 192 -3.58 14.66 3.15
N ALA A 193 -3.84 13.52 2.51
CA ALA A 193 -2.94 12.88 1.55
C ALA A 193 -3.62 12.81 0.17
N THR A 194 -2.99 13.43 -0.83
CA THR A 194 -3.50 13.47 -2.21
C THR A 194 -2.34 13.58 -3.19
N ASP A 195 -2.50 12.99 -4.37
CA ASP A 195 -1.56 13.10 -5.49
C ASP A 195 -1.87 14.27 -6.44
N ASP A 196 -2.77 15.16 -6.02
CA ASP A 196 -3.21 16.36 -6.73
C ASP A 196 -2.86 17.60 -5.92
N GLU A 197 -1.80 18.32 -6.34
CA GLU A 197 -1.30 19.51 -5.66
C GLU A 197 -2.27 20.70 -5.72
N ASP A 198 -3.07 20.81 -6.79
CA ASP A 198 -4.05 21.89 -6.92
C ASP A 198 -5.19 21.68 -5.93
N LEU A 199 -5.66 20.44 -5.80
CA LEU A 199 -6.63 20.05 -4.79
C LEU A 199 -6.10 20.25 -3.37
N LYS A 200 -4.83 19.88 -3.13
CA LYS A 200 -4.16 20.08 -1.85
C LYS A 200 -4.16 21.56 -1.45
N ARG A 201 -3.76 22.45 -2.37
CA ARG A 201 -3.75 23.91 -2.13
C ARG A 201 -5.15 24.43 -1.83
N ARG A 202 -6.15 24.04 -2.62
CA ARG A 202 -7.55 24.45 -2.43
C ARG A 202 -8.09 24.02 -1.06
N LEU A 203 -8.00 22.74 -0.71
CA LEU A 203 -8.51 22.26 0.58
C LEU A 203 -7.78 22.88 1.78
N THR A 204 -6.49 23.16 1.66
CA THR A 204 -5.75 23.88 2.71
C THR A 204 -6.23 25.32 2.87
N GLN A 205 -6.60 26.00 1.76
CA GLN A 205 -7.15 27.35 1.78
C GLN A 205 -8.59 27.40 2.32
N ASP A 206 -9.42 26.42 1.97
CA ASP A 206 -10.82 26.38 2.38
C ASP A 206 -10.99 25.99 3.85
N TYR A 207 -10.02 25.26 4.41
CA TYR A 207 -10.01 24.78 5.79
C TYR A 207 -8.74 25.23 6.54
N PRO A 208 -8.53 26.55 6.69
CA PRO A 208 -7.33 27.07 7.34
C PRO A 208 -7.22 26.54 8.77
N ASP A 209 -5.98 26.29 9.20
CA ASP A 209 -5.60 25.75 10.52
C ASP A 209 -6.12 24.33 10.86
N ARG A 210 -7.04 23.78 10.08
CA ARG A 210 -7.59 22.42 10.27
C ARG A 210 -6.87 21.36 9.46
N VAL A 211 -6.33 21.69 8.28
CA VAL A 211 -5.66 20.73 7.39
C VAL A 211 -4.16 20.71 7.64
N ILE A 212 -3.63 19.50 7.85
CA ILE A 212 -2.21 19.16 7.93
C ILE A 212 -1.90 18.30 6.70
N THR A 213 -0.84 18.61 5.97
CA THR A 213 -0.47 17.87 4.75
C THR A 213 1.02 18.04 4.45
N GLN A 214 1.60 17.14 3.67
CA GLN A 214 2.96 17.28 3.16
C GLN A 214 2.98 18.29 1.99
N THR A 215 4.01 19.15 1.96
CA THR A 215 4.17 20.21 0.94
C THR A 215 4.93 19.75 -0.30
N THR A 216 5.28 18.47 -0.36
CA THR A 216 6.13 17.83 -1.36
C THR A 216 5.30 17.04 -2.37
N ASP A 217 5.74 17.09 -3.63
CA ASP A 217 5.11 16.32 -4.71
C ASP A 217 5.28 14.81 -4.50
N VAL A 218 4.16 14.08 -4.53
CA VAL A 218 4.18 12.61 -4.40
C VAL A 218 4.42 11.95 -5.76
N ARG A 219 5.67 11.56 -6.02
CA ARG A 219 6.13 10.91 -7.26
C ARG A 219 6.37 9.41 -7.06
N ARG A 220 5.63 8.56 -7.79
CA ARG A 220 5.73 7.09 -7.67
C ARG A 220 7.02 6.48 -8.22
N ASP A 221 7.68 7.18 -9.13
CA ASP A 221 8.82 6.72 -9.92
C ASP A 221 10.17 7.15 -9.32
N THR A 222 10.17 7.78 -8.15
CA THR A 222 11.40 8.27 -7.49
C THR A 222 11.49 7.79 -6.05
N LEU A 223 12.72 7.66 -5.53
CA LEU A 223 12.95 7.32 -4.13
C LEU A 223 12.27 8.34 -3.20
N ARG A 224 12.54 9.64 -3.40
CA ARG A 224 11.95 10.72 -2.59
C ARG A 224 10.43 10.62 -2.55
N GLY A 225 9.75 10.52 -3.69
CA GLY A 225 8.29 10.42 -3.71
C GLY A 225 7.74 9.13 -3.07
N MET A 226 8.53 8.05 -3.00
CA MET A 226 8.18 6.86 -2.22
C MET A 226 8.40 7.03 -0.72
N GLU A 227 9.43 7.78 -0.31
CA GLU A 227 9.57 8.21 1.09
C GLU A 227 8.38 9.08 1.52
N GLU A 228 7.95 10.04 0.68
CA GLU A 228 6.75 10.85 0.93
C GLU A 228 5.50 9.97 1.09
N ALA A 229 5.32 8.97 0.22
CA ALA A 229 4.19 8.06 0.29
C ALA A 229 4.20 7.18 1.55
N VAL A 230 5.38 6.80 2.05
CA VAL A 230 5.51 6.11 3.35
C VAL A 230 5.09 7.04 4.47
N VAL A 231 5.54 8.30 4.47
CA VAL A 231 5.15 9.27 5.50
C VAL A 231 3.63 9.50 5.50
N ASP A 232 3.02 9.72 4.33
CA ASP A 232 1.56 9.86 4.20
C ASP A 232 0.82 8.63 4.74
N LEU A 233 1.27 7.43 4.36
CA LEU A 233 0.61 6.18 4.73
C LEU A 233 0.57 6.01 6.26
N TRP A 234 1.68 6.28 6.95
CA TRP A 234 1.76 6.17 8.40
C TRP A 234 1.06 7.33 9.12
N CYS A 235 1.08 8.54 8.57
CA CYS A 235 0.30 9.65 9.11
C CYS A 235 -1.21 9.37 9.03
N LEU A 236 -1.71 8.83 7.91
CA LEU A 236 -3.10 8.37 7.78
C LEU A 236 -3.41 7.27 8.81
N ALA A 237 -2.53 6.28 8.95
CA ALA A 237 -2.70 5.19 9.92
C ALA A 237 -2.76 5.68 11.38
N ALA A 238 -2.14 6.82 11.69
CA ALA A 238 -2.16 7.43 13.02
C ALA A 238 -3.43 8.25 13.33
N THR A 239 -4.35 8.39 12.36
CA THR A 239 -5.60 9.15 12.55
C THR A 239 -6.69 8.32 13.24
N ARG A 240 -7.79 8.96 13.63
CA ARG A 240 -8.92 8.30 14.32
C ARG A 240 -9.79 7.48 13.39
N LYS A 241 -9.96 7.94 12.15
CA LYS A 241 -10.72 7.30 11.07
C LYS A 241 -10.25 7.86 9.72
N LEU A 242 -10.55 7.16 8.64
CA LEU A 242 -10.26 7.61 7.28
C LEU A 242 -11.52 7.98 6.51
N LEU A 243 -11.48 9.12 5.82
CA LEU A 243 -12.30 9.43 4.65
C LEU A 243 -11.47 9.05 3.41
N ALA A 244 -11.88 8.00 2.71
CA ALA A 244 -11.07 7.37 1.66
C ALA A 244 -11.77 7.41 0.30
N SER A 245 -10.95 7.55 -0.75
CA SER A 245 -11.42 7.32 -2.13
C SER A 245 -11.80 5.87 -2.35
N TYR A 246 -12.81 5.65 -3.18
CA TYR A 246 -13.22 4.31 -3.58
C TYR A 246 -12.05 3.56 -4.26
N TRP A 247 -11.87 2.29 -3.88
CA TRP A 247 -10.95 1.34 -4.50
C TRP A 247 -9.47 1.74 -4.46
N SER A 248 -8.97 2.04 -3.26
CA SER A 248 -7.55 2.37 -3.04
C SER A 248 -6.88 1.44 -2.04
N SER A 249 -5.94 0.61 -2.51
CA SER A 249 -5.12 -0.23 -1.62
C SER A 249 -4.28 0.59 -0.63
N PHE A 250 -4.05 1.87 -0.91
CA PHE A 250 -3.36 2.79 -0.01
C PHE A 250 -4.19 3.09 1.24
N SER A 251 -5.47 3.45 1.06
CA SER A 251 -6.40 3.67 2.17
C SER A 251 -6.64 2.41 2.98
N ASP A 252 -6.83 1.27 2.31
CA ASP A 252 -7.02 -0.02 2.98
C ASP A 252 -5.80 -0.36 3.86
N THR A 253 -4.59 -0.20 3.31
CA THR A 253 -3.36 -0.51 4.05
C THR A 253 -3.16 0.45 5.23
N ALA A 254 -3.49 1.75 5.08
CA ALA A 254 -3.46 2.70 6.20
C ALA A 254 -4.41 2.28 7.32
N ALA A 255 -5.62 1.86 6.96
CA ALA A 255 -6.62 1.40 7.91
C ALA A 255 -6.21 0.13 8.64
N GLU A 256 -5.64 -0.85 7.92
CA GLU A 256 -5.09 -2.08 8.48
C GLU A 256 -3.95 -1.78 9.47
N LEU A 257 -3.00 -0.90 9.08
CA LEU A 257 -1.87 -0.48 9.92
C LEU A 257 -2.34 0.23 11.20
N GLY A 258 -3.28 1.16 11.08
CA GLY A 258 -3.82 1.94 12.20
C GLY A 258 -4.87 1.20 13.03
N ASN A 259 -5.40 0.09 12.50
CA ASN A 259 -6.60 -0.57 13.00
C ASN A 259 -7.74 0.45 13.21
N ILE A 260 -8.00 1.25 12.18
CA ILE A 260 -8.94 2.39 12.22
C ILE A 260 -10.07 2.21 11.19
N PRO A 261 -11.27 2.72 11.48
CA PRO A 261 -12.39 2.61 10.55
C PRO A 261 -12.19 3.45 9.29
N VAL A 262 -12.74 2.96 8.17
CA VAL A 262 -12.73 3.64 6.87
C VAL A 262 -14.15 3.95 6.44
N GLU A 263 -14.38 5.21 6.08
CA GLU A 263 -15.56 5.68 5.40
C GLU A 263 -15.18 5.95 3.94
N VAL A 264 -15.71 5.13 3.04
CA VAL A 264 -15.50 5.33 1.61
C VAL A 264 -16.43 6.44 1.13
N VAL A 265 -15.84 7.57 0.73
CA VAL A 265 -16.59 8.73 0.28
C VAL A 265 -17.10 8.45 -1.14
N ARG A 266 -18.41 8.47 -1.33
CA ARG A 266 -19.06 8.28 -2.63
C ARG A 266 -19.99 9.45 -2.96
N ASP A 267 -20.30 9.63 -4.24
CA ASP A 267 -21.38 10.54 -4.62
C ASP A 267 -22.73 9.83 -4.54
N ASP A 268 -23.52 10.15 -3.52
CA ASP A 268 -24.88 9.64 -3.32
C ASP A 268 -25.85 10.03 -4.44
N SER A 269 -25.42 10.86 -5.40
CA SER A 269 -26.16 11.22 -6.60
C SER A 269 -26.23 10.09 -7.66
N SER A 270 -25.49 9.00 -7.46
CA SER A 270 -25.36 7.90 -8.42
C SER A 270 -25.53 6.53 -7.78
N HIS A 271 -26.73 6.23 -7.25
CA HIS A 271 -27.54 5.02 -7.48
C HIS A 271 -28.71 4.98 -6.47
N PRO A 272 -29.97 4.73 -6.88
CA PRO A 272 -31.04 4.35 -5.95
C PRO A 272 -30.77 2.93 -5.40
N PRO A 273 -31.36 2.55 -4.24
CA PRO A 273 -31.14 1.25 -3.65
C PRO A 273 -31.73 0.13 -4.52
N ALA A 274 -30.93 -0.90 -4.77
CA ALA A 274 -31.37 -2.27 -5.06
C ALA A 274 -30.26 -3.25 -4.64
#